data_AF-A0A7I9ZI81-F1
#
_entry.id   AF-A0A7I9ZI81-F1
#
_cell.length_a   1.000
_cell.length_b   1.000
_cell.length_c   1.000
_cell.angle_alpha   90.00
_cell.angle_beta   90.00
_cell.angle_gamma   90.00
#
_symmetry.space_group_name_H-M   'P 1'
#
loop_
_entity.id
_entity.type
_entity.pdbx_description
1 polymer ?
#
loop_
_entity_poly.entity_id
_entity_poly.type
_entity_poly.pdbx_seq_one_letter_code
_entity_poly.pdbx_strand_id
1 'polypeptide(L)'
;MKITGTAIKLGAFSLVLLLFTAVIIVVFGQLRFDRTTGYSAIFSNASGLRSGQFVRAAGVEVGKVSKVALLDGGTRVKVDFEVDRELPLFDETTASVRYLNLIGDRYLELKRGDSDRRMAGGGIIPLERTEPALDLDALIGGFRPLFRALDPEKVNNIAQSIITIFQGQGGTITDILDQTASLTAALADRDQVIGEVIRNLNTVLDTTVRHQQQFDETLVNFEELIAGLKNRADPIATSVGDISDAAGTVADLLSDNRPLLQDSVGYLEATLQPLIDRKAQLNDLLIKLPDALKIVGRAGGIYGDFFNFYLCDISLQLNGLQPGGPVRTVNITKQPSGRCTAQ
;
A
#
# COMPACT_ATOMS: atom_id res chain seq x y z
N MET A 1 22.75 8.64 77.95
CA MET A 1 21.77 7.85 77.17
C MET A 1 22.56 6.93 76.23
N LYS A 2 22.33 5.61 76.24
CA LYS A 2 23.09 4.66 75.40
C LYS A 2 22.50 4.65 73.97
N ILE A 3 23.17 5.36 73.06
CA ILE A 3 22.75 5.61 71.66
C ILE A 3 22.79 4.31 70.81
N THR A 4 23.52 3.30 71.26
CA THR A 4 23.74 2.02 70.58
C THR A 4 22.44 1.28 70.27
N GLY A 5 21.45 1.28 71.18
CA GLY A 5 20.17 0.60 70.94
C GLY A 5 19.33 1.26 69.84
N THR A 6 19.36 2.59 69.75
CA THR A 6 18.66 3.35 68.71
C THR A 6 19.36 3.19 67.36
N ALA A 7 20.69 3.18 67.33
CA ALA A 7 21.47 2.98 66.11
C ALA A 7 21.22 1.60 65.49
N ILE A 8 21.15 0.54 66.29
CA ILE A 8 20.84 -0.82 65.81
C ILE A 8 19.42 -0.89 65.24
N LYS A 9 18.43 -0.29 65.91
CA LYS A 9 17.04 -0.24 65.42
C LYS A 9 16.93 0.54 64.11
N LEU A 10 17.60 1.67 63.98
CA LEU A 10 17.65 2.46 62.76
C LEU A 10 18.32 1.70 61.61
N GLY A 11 19.43 0.99 61.89
CA GLY A 11 20.11 0.15 60.92
C GLY A 11 19.23 -0.99 60.41
N ALA A 12 18.56 -1.72 61.32
CA ALA A 12 17.63 -2.79 60.96
C ALA A 12 16.45 -2.26 60.13
N PHE A 13 15.85 -1.13 60.52
CA PHE A 13 14.77 -0.50 59.77
C PHE A 13 15.21 -0.08 58.37
N SER A 14 16.39 0.53 58.25
CA SER A 14 16.95 0.96 56.96
C SER A 14 17.25 -0.22 56.04
N LEU A 15 17.78 -1.32 56.58
CA LEU A 15 18.02 -2.56 55.84
C LEU A 15 16.70 -3.14 55.29
N VAL A 16 15.65 -3.19 56.10
CA VAL A 16 14.34 -3.68 55.69
C VAL A 16 13.76 -2.80 54.57
N LEU A 17 13.84 -1.47 54.71
CA LEU A 17 13.41 -0.52 53.67
C LEU A 17 14.16 -0.70 52.35
N LEU A 18 15.48 -0.88 52.41
CA LEU A 18 16.31 -1.15 51.23
C LEU A 18 15.93 -2.47 50.58
N LEU A 19 15.65 -3.51 51.37
CA LEU A 19 15.21 -4.81 50.86
C LEU A 19 13.84 -4.70 50.17
N PHE A 20 12.87 -4.02 50.77
CA PHE A 20 11.57 -3.76 50.13
C PHE A 20 11.72 -2.94 48.85
N THR A 21 12.59 -1.93 48.86
CA THR A 21 12.86 -1.10 47.68
C THR A 21 13.48 -1.94 46.56
N ALA A 22 14.43 -2.80 46.88
CA ALA A 22 15.02 -3.74 45.92
C ALA A 22 13.96 -4.71 45.35
N VAL A 23 13.08 -5.26 46.20
CA VAL A 23 11.97 -6.13 45.76
C VAL A 23 11.02 -5.38 44.83
N ILE A 24 10.63 -4.14 45.17
CA ILE A 24 9.77 -3.30 44.33
C ILE A 24 10.44 -3.06 42.97
N ILE A 25 11.72 -2.70 42.94
CA ILE A 25 12.47 -2.49 41.69
C ILE A 25 12.48 -3.76 40.84
N VAL A 26 12.71 -4.93 41.44
CA VAL A 26 12.72 -6.21 40.71
C VAL A 26 11.35 -6.54 40.15
N VAL A 27 10.28 -6.42 40.95
CA VAL A 27 8.91 -6.78 40.56
C VAL A 27 8.37 -5.81 39.52
N PHE A 28 8.43 -4.50 39.77
CA PHE A 28 7.87 -3.48 38.87
C PHE A 28 8.79 -3.17 37.69
N GLY A 29 10.11 -3.35 37.84
CA GLY A 29 11.05 -3.31 36.73
C GLY A 29 10.94 -4.54 35.82
N GLN A 30 10.14 -5.55 36.19
CA GLN A 30 9.96 -6.81 35.47
C GLN A 30 11.30 -7.44 35.07
N LEU A 31 12.26 -7.41 35.99
CA LEU A 31 13.58 -7.99 35.82
C LEU A 31 13.45 -9.51 35.90
N ARG A 32 13.71 -10.21 34.79
CA ARG A 32 13.82 -11.67 34.76
C ARG A 32 15.29 -12.05 34.90
N PHE A 33 15.58 -12.98 35.81
CA PHE A 33 16.91 -13.55 36.01
C PHE A 33 17.09 -14.90 35.32
N ASP A 34 16.10 -15.32 34.52
CA ASP A 34 16.10 -16.57 33.80
C ASP A 34 17.10 -16.55 32.64
N ARG A 35 17.58 -17.75 32.27
CA ARG A 35 18.53 -17.89 31.17
C ARG A 35 17.79 -17.72 29.84
N THR A 36 18.03 -16.61 29.15
CA THR A 36 17.48 -16.35 27.81
C THR A 36 18.43 -16.81 26.70
N THR A 37 17.89 -16.88 25.48
CA THR A 37 18.63 -17.00 24.23
C THR A 37 18.28 -15.81 23.34
N GLY A 38 19.30 -15.10 22.87
CA GLY A 38 19.13 -13.96 21.97
C GLY A 38 18.94 -14.40 20.52
N TYR A 39 18.06 -13.70 19.80
CA TYR A 39 17.83 -13.83 18.37
C TYR A 39 17.63 -12.45 17.76
N SER A 40 17.66 -12.38 16.44
CA SER A 40 17.35 -11.15 15.70
C SER A 40 16.30 -11.41 14.63
N ALA A 41 15.53 -10.40 14.28
CA ALA A 41 14.63 -10.42 13.13
C ALA A 41 14.79 -9.13 12.31
N ILE A 42 14.77 -9.26 10.99
CA ILE A 42 14.91 -8.12 10.06
C ILE A 42 13.54 -7.77 9.50
N PHE A 43 13.04 -6.58 9.79
CA PHE A 43 11.77 -6.08 9.28
C PHE A 43 11.98 -4.99 8.23
N SER A 44 11.03 -4.82 7.31
CA SER A 44 10.93 -3.63 6.47
C SER A 44 10.46 -2.42 7.28
N ASN A 45 9.61 -2.65 8.28
CA ASN A 45 9.09 -1.63 9.18
C ASN A 45 8.75 -2.25 10.55
N ALA A 46 9.26 -1.66 11.63
CA ALA A 46 8.95 -2.04 13.01
C ALA A 46 8.37 -0.86 13.83
N SER A 47 7.58 0.00 13.17
CA SER A 47 7.03 1.22 13.76
C SER A 47 6.21 0.92 15.03
N GLY A 48 6.47 1.71 16.07
CA GLY A 48 5.87 1.54 17.39
C GLY A 48 6.48 0.44 18.26
N LEU A 49 7.33 -0.44 17.71
CA LEU A 49 8.06 -1.44 18.49
C LEU A 49 9.25 -0.79 19.22
N ARG A 50 9.44 -1.12 20.50
CA ARG A 50 10.49 -0.55 21.36
C ARG A 50 11.15 -1.62 22.24
N SER A 51 12.35 -1.30 22.70
CA SER A 51 13.02 -2.09 23.75
C SER A 51 12.15 -2.23 24.99
N GLY A 52 12.15 -3.41 25.60
CA GLY A 52 11.36 -3.77 26.77
C GLY A 52 9.95 -4.28 26.48
N GLN A 53 9.45 -4.14 25.25
CA GLN A 53 8.16 -4.73 24.86
C GLN A 53 8.25 -6.25 24.77
N PHE A 54 7.11 -6.91 24.96
CA PHE A 54 7.05 -8.36 25.05
C PHE A 54 7.27 -9.05 23.71
N VAL A 55 7.86 -10.23 23.79
CA VAL A 55 7.87 -11.24 22.74
C VAL A 55 6.88 -12.32 23.13
N ARG A 56 6.00 -12.70 22.22
CA ARG A 56 4.95 -13.69 22.48
C ARG A 56 4.98 -14.81 21.47
N ALA A 57 4.67 -16.02 21.91
CA ALA A 57 4.37 -17.14 21.02
C ALA A 57 2.99 -17.69 21.39
N ALA A 58 2.11 -17.83 20.40
CA ALA A 58 0.72 -18.25 20.61
C ALA A 58 -0.02 -17.47 21.72
N GLY A 59 0.25 -16.16 21.82
CA GLY A 59 -0.35 -15.27 22.82
C GLY A 59 0.31 -15.26 24.21
N VAL A 60 1.23 -16.18 24.50
CA VAL A 60 1.95 -16.27 25.78
C VAL A 60 3.24 -15.46 25.73
N GLU A 61 3.57 -14.73 26.79
CA GLU A 61 4.85 -14.01 26.92
C GLU A 61 6.02 -14.98 27.12
N VAL A 62 6.93 -14.99 26.15
CA VAL A 62 8.08 -15.90 26.10
C VAL A 62 9.42 -15.15 26.14
N GLY A 63 9.39 -13.82 26.14
CA GLY A 63 10.59 -13.02 26.02
C GLY A 63 10.36 -11.52 25.96
N LYS A 64 11.43 -10.77 25.69
CA LYS A 64 11.41 -9.30 25.55
C LYS A 64 12.30 -8.83 24.40
N VAL A 65 11.88 -7.76 23.76
CA VAL A 65 12.70 -7.03 22.78
C VAL A 65 13.83 -6.33 23.53
N SER A 66 15.07 -6.59 23.15
CA SER A 66 16.26 -6.01 23.78
C SER A 66 16.73 -4.74 23.06
N LYS A 67 16.59 -4.69 21.73
CA LYS A 67 16.97 -3.53 20.94
C LYS A 67 16.23 -3.44 19.61
N VAL A 68 15.98 -2.22 19.16
CA VAL A 68 15.50 -1.92 17.81
C VAL A 68 16.51 -0.98 17.15
N ALA A 69 17.07 -1.36 16.01
CA ALA A 69 18.10 -0.62 15.30
C ALA A 69 17.74 -0.46 13.83
N LEU A 70 17.90 0.74 13.29
CA LEU A 70 17.76 1.00 11.86
C LEU A 70 19.00 0.50 11.12
N LEU A 71 18.79 -0.15 9.98
CA LEU A 71 19.81 -0.59 9.05
C LEU A 71 19.68 0.17 7.73
N ASP A 72 20.78 0.23 6.97
CA ASP A 72 20.82 0.78 5.60
C ASP A 72 20.22 2.18 5.46
N GLY A 73 20.47 3.05 6.44
CA GLY A 73 19.93 4.42 6.43
C GLY A 73 18.41 4.50 6.69
N GLY A 74 17.78 3.42 7.17
CA GLY A 74 16.37 3.40 7.59
C GLY A 74 15.44 2.54 6.73
N THR A 75 15.95 1.85 5.69
CA THR A 75 15.10 0.99 4.83
C THR A 75 14.81 -0.38 5.43
N ARG A 76 15.60 -0.81 6.42
CA ARG A 76 15.39 -2.05 7.17
C ARG A 76 15.55 -1.79 8.66
N VAL A 77 14.93 -2.63 9.47
CA VAL A 77 15.01 -2.54 10.93
C VAL A 77 15.43 -3.90 11.48
N LYS A 78 16.52 -3.91 12.25
CA LYS A 78 16.92 -5.06 13.04
C LYS A 78 16.29 -4.98 14.42
N VAL A 79 15.53 -6.00 14.77
CA VAL A 79 14.97 -6.17 16.11
C VAL A 79 15.75 -7.29 16.79
N ASP A 80 16.51 -6.96 17.82
CA ASP A 80 17.14 -7.93 18.70
C ASP A 80 16.18 -8.24 19.86
N PHE A 81 16.00 -9.51 20.16
CA PHE A 81 15.09 -9.96 21.19
C PHE A 81 15.60 -11.21 21.89
N GLU A 82 15.15 -11.40 23.12
CA GLU A 82 15.55 -12.51 23.98
C GLU A 82 14.32 -13.36 24.29
N VAL A 83 14.47 -14.67 24.13
CA VAL A 83 13.43 -15.68 24.40
C VAL A 83 13.90 -16.62 25.49
N ASP A 84 12.98 -17.12 26.30
CA ASP A 84 13.23 -18.20 27.26
C ASP A 84 13.92 -19.41 26.60
N ARG A 85 14.96 -19.95 27.24
CA ARG A 85 15.66 -21.15 26.76
C ARG A 85 14.78 -22.39 26.68
N GLU A 86 13.70 -22.45 27.45
CA GLU A 86 12.74 -23.56 27.40
C GLU A 86 11.98 -23.60 26.07
N LEU A 87 11.92 -22.49 25.33
CA LEU A 87 11.27 -22.40 24.03
C LEU A 87 12.31 -22.33 22.89
N PRO A 88 12.66 -23.47 22.26
CA PRO A 88 13.52 -23.46 21.09
C PRO A 88 12.80 -22.82 19.90
N LEU A 89 13.52 -21.96 19.17
CA LEU A 89 13.08 -21.49 17.85
C LEU A 89 13.59 -22.42 16.76
N PHE A 90 12.90 -22.43 15.62
CA PHE A 90 13.20 -23.29 14.48
C PHE A 90 13.54 -22.42 13.27
N ASP A 91 14.23 -22.98 12.28
CA ASP A 91 14.73 -22.20 11.13
C ASP A 91 13.60 -21.48 10.37
N GLU A 92 12.40 -22.05 10.35
CA GLU A 92 11.22 -21.48 9.70
C GLU A 92 10.30 -20.69 10.65
N THR A 93 10.76 -20.38 11.86
CA THR A 93 10.04 -19.44 12.72
C THR A 93 9.86 -18.10 11.99
N THR A 94 8.62 -17.59 12.01
CA THR A 94 8.30 -16.25 11.52
C THR A 94 8.09 -15.28 12.67
N ALA A 95 8.33 -14.00 12.41
CA ALA A 95 8.14 -12.95 13.38
C ALA A 95 7.25 -11.83 12.84
N SER A 96 6.23 -11.42 13.60
CA SER A 96 5.28 -10.40 13.19
C SER A 96 5.18 -9.30 14.25
N VAL A 97 5.17 -8.02 13.85
CA VAL A 97 4.89 -6.93 14.80
C VAL A 97 3.39 -6.69 14.89
N ARG A 98 2.81 -6.95 16.07
CA ARG A 98 1.35 -6.86 16.30
C ARG A 98 1.00 -5.77 17.31
N TYR A 99 -0.26 -5.33 17.29
CA TYR A 99 -0.82 -4.46 18.32
C TYR A 99 -1.10 -5.26 19.59
N LEU A 100 -0.61 -4.77 20.72
CA LEU A 100 -0.96 -5.29 22.04
C LEU A 100 -2.32 -4.78 22.51
N ASN A 101 -2.64 -3.52 22.20
CA ASN A 101 -3.87 -2.85 22.62
C ASN A 101 -4.28 -1.72 21.64
N LEU A 102 -5.44 -1.10 21.90
CA LEU A 102 -6.01 -0.05 21.06
C LEU A 102 -5.31 1.31 21.20
N ILE A 103 -4.46 1.51 22.21
CA ILE A 103 -3.72 2.77 22.43
C ILE A 103 -2.37 2.81 21.70
N GLY A 104 -2.03 1.74 20.99
CA GLY A 104 -0.90 1.70 20.07
C GLY A 104 0.34 0.98 20.57
N ASP A 105 0.27 0.28 21.71
CA ASP A 105 1.38 -0.56 22.16
C ASP A 105 1.58 -1.74 21.20
N ARG A 106 2.84 -2.15 21.05
CA ARG A 106 3.26 -3.24 20.15
C ARG A 106 3.87 -4.38 20.93
N TYR A 107 3.85 -5.56 20.32
CA TYR A 107 4.63 -6.72 20.76
C TYR A 107 5.14 -7.49 19.55
N LEU A 108 6.20 -8.27 19.76
CA LEU A 108 6.74 -9.17 18.75
C LEU A 108 6.07 -10.54 18.88
N GLU A 109 5.35 -10.98 17.86
CA GLU A 109 4.75 -12.30 17.79
C GLU A 109 5.69 -13.26 17.07
N LEU A 110 5.93 -14.43 17.65
CA LEU A 110 6.66 -15.54 17.04
C LEU A 110 5.68 -16.66 16.70
N LYS A 111 5.75 -17.14 15.46
CA LYS A 111 4.99 -18.30 15.01
C LYS A 111 5.94 -19.42 14.60
N ARG A 112 5.63 -20.63 15.04
CA ARG A 112 6.36 -21.83 14.63
C ARG A 112 6.08 -22.10 13.15
N GLY A 113 7.13 -22.32 12.37
CA GLY A 113 7.06 -22.86 11.01
C GLY A 113 7.09 -24.38 11.00
N ASP A 114 7.20 -24.98 9.83
CA ASP A 114 7.06 -26.44 9.66
C ASP A 114 8.38 -27.20 9.83
N SER A 115 9.52 -26.51 9.81
CA SER A 115 10.83 -27.09 10.07
C SER A 115 11.02 -27.60 11.50
N ASP A 116 11.58 -28.81 11.62
CA ASP A 116 12.06 -29.39 12.89
C ASP A 116 13.52 -29.05 13.21
N ARG A 117 14.21 -28.33 12.30
CA ARG A 117 15.58 -27.89 12.54
C ARG A 117 15.59 -26.68 13.47
N ARG A 118 16.22 -26.87 14.64
CA ARG A 118 16.39 -25.80 15.63
C ARG A 118 17.30 -24.70 15.10
N MET A 119 16.87 -23.47 15.28
CA MET A 119 17.67 -22.28 15.02
C MET A 119 18.73 -22.17 16.12
N ALA A 120 19.98 -21.91 15.72
CA ALA A 120 21.05 -21.65 16.68
C ALA A 120 20.83 -20.33 17.42
N GLY A 121 21.29 -20.25 18.67
CA GLY A 121 21.30 -18.98 19.42
C GLY A 121 22.09 -17.91 18.67
N GLY A 122 21.54 -16.69 18.62
CA GLY A 122 22.03 -15.60 17.77
C GLY A 122 21.56 -15.67 16.31
N GLY A 123 20.70 -16.63 15.98
CA GLY A 123 20.09 -16.76 14.66
C GLY A 123 19.27 -15.54 14.26
N ILE A 124 19.18 -15.32 12.94
CA ILE A 124 18.48 -14.18 12.35
C ILE A 124 17.29 -14.69 11.53
N ILE A 125 16.09 -14.21 11.88
CA ILE A 125 14.88 -14.37 11.07
C ILE A 125 14.99 -13.34 9.92
N PRO A 126 15.09 -13.79 8.67
CA PRO A 126 15.30 -12.91 7.53
C PRO A 126 13.99 -12.24 7.11
N LEU A 127 14.09 -11.22 6.26
CA LEU A 127 12.98 -10.35 5.90
C LEU A 127 11.78 -11.11 5.33
N GLU A 128 12.03 -12.18 4.57
CA GLU A 128 11.02 -13.02 3.92
C GLU A 128 10.14 -13.77 4.92
N ARG A 129 10.61 -13.91 6.17
CA ARG A 129 9.88 -14.54 7.29
C ARG A 129 9.48 -13.55 8.36
N THR A 130 9.42 -12.27 8.02
CA THR A 130 8.94 -11.22 8.92
C THR A 130 7.74 -10.50 8.33
N GLU A 131 6.77 -10.18 9.19
CA GLU A 131 5.65 -9.33 8.83
C GLU A 131 5.78 -7.98 9.54
N PRO A 132 5.85 -6.86 8.78
CA PRO A 132 5.98 -5.53 9.36
C PRO A 132 4.76 -5.16 10.22
N ALA A 133 4.94 -4.12 11.03
CA ALA A 133 3.84 -3.56 11.81
C ALA A 133 2.70 -3.10 10.88
N LEU A 134 1.46 -3.42 11.25
CA LEU A 134 0.30 -2.84 10.57
C LEU A 134 0.33 -1.31 10.70
N ASP A 135 0.33 -0.64 9.56
CA ASP A 135 0.26 0.81 9.43
C ASP A 135 -1.22 1.23 9.32
N LEU A 136 -1.78 1.76 10.41
CA LEU A 136 -3.16 2.23 10.44
C LEU A 136 -3.37 3.47 9.57
N ASP A 137 -2.34 4.28 9.35
CA ASP A 137 -2.44 5.47 8.49
C ASP A 137 -2.56 5.03 7.03
N ALA A 138 -1.81 4.00 6.63
CA ALA A 138 -1.97 3.36 5.32
C ALA A 138 -3.35 2.72 5.16
N LEU A 139 -3.85 2.03 6.21
CA LEU A 139 -5.18 1.41 6.19
C LEU A 139 -6.30 2.47 6.04
N ILE A 140 -6.31 3.50 6.89
CA ILE A 140 -7.30 4.60 6.83
C ILE A 140 -7.14 5.37 5.51
N GLY A 141 -5.91 5.60 5.07
CA GLY A 141 -5.58 6.19 3.78
C GLY A 141 -6.17 5.40 2.61
N GLY A 142 -6.13 4.07 2.68
CA GLY A 142 -6.71 3.16 1.69
C GLY A 142 -8.24 3.25 1.57
N PHE A 143 -8.94 3.68 2.62
CA PHE A 143 -10.38 3.94 2.58
C PHE A 143 -10.76 5.32 2.02
N ARG A 144 -9.81 6.25 1.87
CA ARG A 144 -10.09 7.60 1.32
C ARG A 144 -10.76 7.58 -0.06
N PRO A 145 -10.39 6.72 -1.02
CA PRO A 145 -11.09 6.64 -2.31
C PRO A 145 -12.55 6.22 -2.17
N LEU A 146 -12.86 5.29 -1.26
CA LEU A 146 -14.22 4.88 -0.93
C LEU A 146 -15.02 6.05 -0.34
N PHE A 147 -14.43 6.80 0.60
CA PHE A 147 -15.09 7.99 1.16
C PHE A 147 -15.23 9.13 0.17
N ARG A 148 -14.36 9.24 -0.84
CA ARG A 148 -14.51 10.20 -1.95
C ARG A 148 -15.62 9.81 -2.92
N ALA A 149 -15.94 8.52 -3.05
CA ALA A 149 -17.06 8.05 -3.85
C ALA A 149 -18.41 8.30 -3.15
N LEU A 150 -18.40 8.55 -1.83
CA LEU A 150 -19.58 9.02 -1.11
C LEU A 150 -19.75 10.52 -1.31
N ASP A 151 -20.91 10.88 -1.86
CA ASP A 151 -21.35 12.27 -1.98
C ASP A 151 -21.74 12.80 -0.59
N PRO A 152 -21.03 13.79 -0.03
CA PRO A 152 -21.30 14.33 1.30
C PRO A 152 -22.72 14.86 1.44
N GLU A 153 -23.30 15.42 0.37
CA GLU A 153 -24.66 15.95 0.38
C GLU A 153 -25.68 14.81 0.55
N LYS A 154 -25.49 13.69 -0.14
CA LYS A 154 -26.37 12.52 0.00
C LYS A 154 -26.30 11.89 1.39
N VAL A 155 -25.10 11.79 1.96
CA VAL A 155 -24.92 11.28 3.33
C VAL A 155 -25.61 12.19 4.34
N ASN A 156 -25.45 13.51 4.19
CA ASN A 156 -26.12 14.48 5.05
C ASN A 156 -27.65 14.44 4.89
N ASN A 157 -28.15 14.27 3.66
CA ASN A 157 -29.58 14.14 3.40
C ASN A 157 -30.18 12.88 4.03
N ILE A 158 -29.45 11.75 4.00
CA ILE A 158 -29.88 10.52 4.67
C ILE A 158 -29.87 10.72 6.20
N ALA A 159 -28.81 11.29 6.75
CA ALA A 159 -28.72 11.57 8.19
C ALA A 159 -29.83 12.53 8.65
N GLN A 160 -30.12 13.59 7.88
CA GLN A 160 -31.24 14.50 8.11
C GLN A 160 -32.57 13.78 8.01
N SER A 161 -32.80 12.94 6.99
CA SER A 161 -34.03 12.16 6.85
C SER A 161 -34.26 11.25 8.05
N ILE A 162 -33.21 10.61 8.56
CA ILE A 162 -33.27 9.79 9.78
C ILE A 162 -33.65 10.66 10.99
N ILE A 163 -33.03 11.84 11.15
CA ILE A 163 -33.36 12.79 12.22
C ILE A 163 -34.82 13.26 12.12
N THR A 164 -35.29 13.66 10.95
CA THR A 164 -36.67 14.10 10.69
C THR A 164 -37.68 12.99 11.00
N ILE A 165 -37.38 11.73 10.64
CA ILE A 165 -38.21 10.57 10.99
C ILE A 165 -38.23 10.35 12.51
N PHE A 166 -37.08 10.35 13.18
CA PHE A 166 -36.99 10.17 14.63
C PHE A 166 -37.57 11.34 15.44
N GLN A 167 -37.59 12.55 14.87
CA GLN A 167 -38.22 13.74 15.45
C GLN A 167 -39.72 13.82 15.17
N GLY A 168 -40.31 12.83 14.50
CA GLY A 168 -41.75 12.79 14.21
C GLY A 168 -42.20 13.80 13.16
N GLN A 169 -41.28 14.33 12.35
CA GLN A 169 -41.52 15.23 11.23
C GLN A 169 -41.65 14.48 9.89
N GLY A 170 -41.84 13.16 9.93
CA GLY A 170 -42.16 12.37 8.73
C GLY A 170 -43.43 12.92 8.09
N GLY A 171 -43.37 13.15 6.78
CA GLY A 171 -44.35 13.91 5.99
C GLY A 171 -45.81 13.70 6.39
N THR A 172 -46.56 14.80 6.36
CA THR A 172 -47.98 14.78 6.69
C THR A 172 -48.72 13.78 5.79
N ILE A 173 -49.82 13.19 6.26
CA ILE A 173 -50.69 12.31 5.45
C ILE A 173 -51.05 12.96 4.09
N THR A 174 -51.11 14.29 4.05
CA THR A 174 -51.25 15.13 2.86
C THR A 174 -50.18 14.88 1.79
N ASP A 175 -48.90 14.76 2.17
CA ASP A 175 -47.78 14.56 1.24
C ASP A 175 -47.86 13.17 0.56
N ILE A 176 -48.32 12.17 1.31
CA ILE A 176 -48.54 10.80 0.81
C ILE A 176 -49.76 10.76 -0.12
N LEU A 177 -50.83 11.51 0.21
CA LEU A 177 -52.03 11.59 -0.62
C LEU A 177 -51.78 12.31 -1.94
N ASP A 178 -50.99 13.38 -1.95
CA ASP A 178 -50.63 14.11 -3.18
C ASP A 178 -49.73 13.27 -4.11
N GLN A 179 -48.77 12.53 -3.54
CA GLN A 179 -47.97 11.59 -4.30
C GLN A 179 -48.79 10.42 -4.85
N THR A 180 -49.78 9.95 -4.09
CA THR A 180 -50.72 8.90 -4.53
C THR A 180 -51.63 9.40 -5.64
N ALA A 181 -52.12 10.64 -5.55
CA ALA A 181 -52.94 11.27 -6.58
C ALA A 181 -52.15 11.49 -7.88
N SER A 182 -50.90 11.95 -7.79
CA SER A 182 -49.98 12.10 -8.93
C SER A 182 -49.66 10.76 -9.60
N LEU A 183 -49.39 9.72 -8.81
CA LEU A 183 -49.15 8.36 -9.32
C LEU A 183 -50.41 7.77 -9.98
N THR A 184 -51.59 8.00 -9.40
CA THR A 184 -52.87 7.51 -9.93
C THR A 184 -53.21 8.23 -11.24
N ALA A 185 -52.93 9.53 -11.36
CA ALA A 185 -53.08 10.27 -12.61
C ALA A 185 -52.11 9.78 -13.70
N ALA A 186 -50.84 9.51 -13.34
CA ALA A 186 -49.86 8.93 -14.27
C ALA A 186 -50.19 7.48 -14.69
N LEU A 187 -50.93 6.74 -13.85
CA LEU A 187 -51.38 5.39 -14.15
C LEU A 187 -52.67 5.38 -14.99
N ALA A 188 -53.55 6.36 -14.82
CA ALA A 188 -54.74 6.57 -15.66
C ALA A 188 -54.37 6.94 -17.11
N ASP A 189 -53.23 7.61 -17.32
CA ASP A 189 -52.66 7.88 -18.66
C ASP A 189 -52.08 6.64 -19.36
N ARG A 190 -52.01 5.47 -18.69
CA ARG A 190 -51.44 4.22 -19.24
C ARG A 190 -52.44 3.26 -19.89
N ASP A 191 -53.71 3.61 -20.04
CA ASP A 191 -54.67 2.80 -20.81
C ASP A 191 -54.20 2.54 -22.26
N GLN A 192 -53.41 3.46 -22.82
CA GLN A 192 -52.78 3.32 -24.13
C GLN A 192 -51.67 2.25 -24.15
N VAL A 193 -50.93 2.09 -23.05
CA VAL A 193 -49.82 1.13 -22.91
C VAL A 193 -50.35 -0.30 -22.76
N ILE A 194 -51.47 -0.50 -22.05
CA ILE A 194 -52.11 -1.82 -21.93
C ILE A 194 -52.62 -2.30 -23.30
N GLY A 195 -53.19 -1.39 -24.11
CA GLY A 195 -53.61 -1.68 -25.47
C GLY A 195 -52.45 -2.06 -26.42
N GLU A 196 -51.26 -1.49 -26.22
CA GLU A 196 -50.05 -1.84 -26.96
C GLU A 196 -49.49 -3.20 -26.57
N VAL A 197 -49.48 -3.54 -25.28
CA VAL A 197 -49.03 -4.85 -24.80
C VAL A 197 -49.93 -5.97 -25.35
N ILE A 198 -51.25 -5.78 -25.34
CA ILE A 198 -52.20 -6.76 -25.90
C ILE A 198 -52.01 -6.92 -27.42
N ARG A 199 -51.78 -5.82 -28.16
CA ARG A 199 -51.49 -5.88 -29.60
C ARG A 199 -50.19 -6.64 -29.89
N ASN A 200 -49.13 -6.33 -29.16
CA ASN A 200 -47.84 -6.99 -29.33
C ASN A 200 -47.90 -8.48 -28.97
N LEU A 201 -48.67 -8.86 -27.94
CA LEU A 201 -48.86 -10.26 -27.58
C LEU A 201 -49.59 -11.04 -28.68
N ASN A 202 -50.63 -10.44 -29.30
CA ASN A 202 -51.33 -11.04 -30.43
C ASN A 202 -50.42 -11.18 -31.66
N THR A 203 -49.54 -10.21 -31.92
CA THR A 203 -48.55 -10.31 -33.01
C THR A 203 -47.55 -11.45 -32.77
N VAL A 204 -47.05 -11.61 -31.54
CA VAL A 204 -46.11 -12.69 -31.21
C VAL A 204 -46.79 -14.06 -31.31
N LEU A 205 -48.04 -14.19 -30.85
CA LEU A 205 -48.80 -15.43 -30.97
C LEU A 205 -49.09 -15.79 -32.43
N ASP A 206 -49.46 -14.81 -33.26
CA ASP A 206 -49.74 -15.00 -34.69
C ASP A 206 -48.46 -15.29 -35.51
N THR A 207 -47.32 -14.75 -35.11
CA THR A 207 -46.00 -15.12 -35.68
C THR A 207 -45.60 -16.54 -35.28
N THR A 208 -45.86 -16.94 -34.04
CA THR A 208 -45.52 -18.29 -33.53
C THR A 208 -46.35 -19.37 -34.23
N VAL A 209 -47.65 -19.13 -34.46
CA VAL A 209 -48.52 -20.06 -35.22
C VAL A 209 -48.11 -20.13 -36.69
N ARG A 210 -47.65 -19.03 -37.30
CA ARG A 210 -47.17 -19.02 -38.70
C ARG A 210 -45.85 -19.76 -38.93
N HIS A 211 -44.98 -19.88 -37.92
CA HIS A 211 -43.67 -20.53 -38.05
C HIS A 211 -43.66 -22.00 -37.62
N GLN A 212 -44.83 -22.58 -37.31
CA GLN A 212 -44.95 -23.98 -36.87
C GLN A 212 -44.45 -24.99 -37.93
N GLN A 213 -44.64 -24.70 -39.22
CA GLN A 213 -44.11 -25.53 -40.31
C GLN A 213 -42.58 -25.51 -40.42
N GLN A 214 -41.94 -24.40 -40.09
CA GLN A 214 -40.47 -24.26 -40.15
C GLN A 214 -39.78 -24.96 -38.98
N PHE A 215 -40.48 -25.10 -37.84
CA PHE A 215 -39.99 -25.86 -36.70
C PHE A 215 -39.98 -27.37 -36.99
N ASP A 216 -41.03 -27.88 -37.64
CA ASP A 216 -41.10 -29.29 -38.08
C ASP A 216 -40.02 -29.62 -39.13
N GLU A 217 -39.76 -28.73 -40.10
CA GLU A 217 -38.66 -28.90 -41.06
C GLU A 217 -37.28 -28.89 -40.39
N THR A 218 -37.09 -28.06 -39.37
CA THR A 218 -35.81 -27.99 -38.63
C THR A 218 -35.54 -29.29 -37.87
N LEU A 219 -36.58 -29.93 -37.35
CA LEU A 219 -36.49 -31.21 -36.64
C LEU A 219 -36.13 -32.37 -37.58
N VAL A 220 -36.70 -32.39 -38.79
CA VAL A 220 -36.35 -33.35 -39.86
C VAL A 220 -34.90 -33.15 -40.33
N ASN A 221 -34.47 -31.91 -40.55
CA ASN A 221 -33.10 -31.59 -40.96
C ASN A 221 -32.06 -31.94 -39.87
N PHE A 222 -32.44 -31.85 -38.60
CA PHE A 222 -31.56 -32.22 -37.48
C PHE A 222 -31.39 -33.74 -37.37
N GLU A 223 -32.44 -34.51 -37.66
CA GLU A 223 -32.38 -35.97 -37.71
C GLU A 223 -31.49 -36.47 -38.87
N GLU A 224 -31.57 -35.82 -40.04
CA GLU A 224 -30.67 -36.08 -41.17
C GLU A 224 -29.20 -35.73 -40.87
N LEU A 225 -28.95 -34.63 -40.15
CA LEU A 225 -27.60 -34.21 -39.74
C LEU A 225 -26.95 -35.23 -38.78
N ILE A 226 -27.71 -35.70 -37.78
CA ILE A 226 -27.24 -36.69 -36.80
C ILE A 226 -26.96 -38.04 -37.49
N ALA A 227 -27.82 -38.46 -38.43
CA ALA A 227 -27.60 -39.65 -39.24
C ALA A 227 -26.38 -39.52 -40.17
N GLY A 228 -26.17 -38.33 -40.74
CA GLY A 228 -25.01 -38.01 -41.58
C GLY A 228 -23.68 -37.99 -40.82
N LEU A 229 -23.67 -37.46 -39.59
CA LEU A 229 -22.47 -37.46 -38.72
C LEU A 229 -22.08 -38.87 -38.29
N LYS A 230 -23.05 -39.73 -37.99
CA LYS A 230 -22.82 -41.13 -37.61
C LYS A 230 -22.16 -41.94 -38.73
N ASN A 231 -22.42 -41.59 -39.99
CA ASN A 231 -21.90 -42.30 -41.18
C ASN A 231 -20.59 -41.72 -41.74
N ARG A 232 -20.02 -40.66 -41.14
CA ARG A 232 -18.78 -39.98 -41.57
C ARG A 232 -17.78 -39.82 -40.42
N ALA A 233 -17.50 -40.89 -39.68
CA ALA A 233 -16.51 -40.89 -38.59
C ALA A 233 -15.05 -40.83 -39.08
N ASP A 234 -14.75 -41.31 -40.30
CA ASP A 234 -13.38 -41.37 -40.84
C ASP A 234 -12.72 -40.01 -41.17
N PRO A 235 -13.42 -38.98 -41.71
CA PRO A 235 -12.82 -37.68 -42.00
C PRO A 235 -12.38 -36.88 -40.75
N ILE A 236 -12.98 -37.13 -39.58
CA ILE A 236 -12.67 -36.40 -38.34
C ILE A 236 -11.24 -36.72 -37.86
N ALA A 237 -10.75 -37.94 -38.10
CA ALA A 237 -9.37 -38.32 -37.81
C ALA A 237 -8.35 -37.54 -38.68
N THR A 238 -8.73 -37.18 -39.90
CA THR A 238 -7.90 -36.40 -40.83
C THR A 238 -7.80 -34.94 -40.42
N SER A 239 -8.93 -34.34 -39.99
CA SER A 239 -8.95 -32.93 -39.54
C SER A 239 -8.19 -32.68 -38.22
N VAL A 240 -8.01 -33.70 -37.38
CA VAL A 240 -7.14 -33.60 -36.18
C VAL A 240 -5.65 -33.64 -36.57
N GLY A 241 -5.31 -34.32 -37.67
CA GLY A 241 -3.97 -34.27 -38.26
C GLY A 241 -3.61 -32.87 -38.77
N ASP A 242 -4.51 -32.25 -39.54
CA ASP A 242 -4.29 -30.92 -40.11
C ASP A 242 -4.12 -29.81 -39.05
N ILE A 243 -4.76 -29.96 -37.88
CA ILE A 243 -4.61 -29.02 -36.75
C ILE A 243 -3.23 -29.15 -36.10
N SER A 244 -2.66 -30.35 -36.02
CA SER A 244 -1.29 -30.52 -35.51
C SER A 244 -0.25 -29.92 -36.45
N ASP A 245 -0.45 -30.04 -37.76
CA ASP A 245 0.46 -29.48 -38.77
C ASP A 245 0.38 -27.95 -38.83
N ALA A 246 -0.82 -27.37 -38.65
CA ALA A 246 -1.00 -25.93 -38.52
C ALA A 246 -0.33 -25.37 -37.25
N ALA A 247 -0.41 -26.10 -36.12
CA ALA A 247 0.25 -25.71 -34.88
C ALA A 247 1.78 -25.77 -35.01
N GLY A 248 2.32 -26.76 -35.71
CA GLY A 248 3.74 -26.84 -36.07
C GLY A 248 4.20 -25.65 -36.92
N THR A 249 3.41 -25.29 -37.94
CA THR A 249 3.71 -24.14 -38.83
C THR A 249 3.73 -22.80 -38.08
N VAL A 250 2.85 -22.62 -37.10
CA VAL A 250 2.84 -21.41 -36.24
C VAL A 250 4.04 -21.40 -35.28
N ALA A 251 4.44 -22.56 -34.75
CA ALA A 251 5.62 -22.69 -33.90
C ALA A 251 6.91 -22.39 -34.68
N ASP A 252 7.01 -22.85 -35.93
CA ASP A 252 8.15 -22.59 -36.82
C ASP A 252 8.22 -21.10 -37.20
N LEU A 253 7.08 -20.47 -37.54
CA LEU A 253 7.01 -19.01 -37.79
C LEU A 253 7.44 -18.17 -36.57
N LEU A 254 7.10 -18.61 -35.36
CA LEU A 254 7.52 -17.96 -34.11
C LEU A 254 9.02 -18.18 -33.81
N SER A 255 9.55 -19.35 -34.16
CA SER A 255 10.97 -19.68 -34.02
C SER A 255 11.83 -18.88 -35.01
N ASP A 256 11.38 -18.78 -36.26
CA ASP A 256 12.06 -18.06 -37.34
C ASP A 256 12.04 -16.53 -37.14
N ASN A 257 11.02 -15.99 -36.48
CA ASN A 257 10.93 -14.57 -36.12
C ASN A 257 11.58 -14.20 -34.77
N ARG A 258 12.04 -15.18 -33.99
CA ARG A 258 12.74 -14.94 -32.71
C ARG A 258 13.98 -14.03 -32.85
N PRO A 259 14.83 -14.13 -33.90
CA PRO A 259 15.96 -13.23 -34.10
C PRO A 259 15.51 -11.78 -34.39
N LEU A 260 14.44 -11.59 -35.18
CA LEU A 260 13.88 -10.27 -35.49
C LEU A 260 13.27 -9.58 -34.25
N LEU A 261 12.70 -10.37 -33.34
CA LEU A 261 12.23 -9.88 -32.05
C LEU A 261 13.39 -9.51 -31.10
N GLN A 262 14.49 -10.25 -31.12
CA GLN A 262 15.70 -9.90 -30.36
C GLN A 262 16.34 -8.60 -30.87
N ASP A 263 16.42 -8.40 -32.19
CA ASP A 263 16.93 -7.16 -32.78
C ASP A 263 16.06 -5.95 -32.43
N SER A 264 14.73 -6.11 -32.46
CA SER A 264 13.78 -5.06 -32.10
C SER A 264 13.91 -4.63 -30.62
N VAL A 265 14.23 -5.57 -29.74
CA VAL A 265 14.53 -5.28 -28.32
C VAL A 265 15.90 -4.58 -28.17
N GLY A 266 16.90 -4.96 -28.96
CA GLY A 266 18.21 -4.30 -29.00
C GLY A 266 18.16 -2.84 -29.44
N TYR A 267 17.26 -2.48 -30.39
CA TYR A 267 17.05 -1.08 -30.77
C TYR A 267 16.43 -0.23 -29.66
N LEU A 268 15.56 -0.82 -28.82
CA LEU A 268 15.00 -0.14 -27.65
C LEU A 268 16.08 0.13 -26.60
N GLU A 269 16.98 -0.84 -26.38
CA GLU A 269 18.12 -0.70 -25.47
C GLU A 269 19.04 0.43 -25.93
N ALA A 270 19.41 0.50 -27.22
CA ALA A 270 20.25 1.58 -27.75
C ALA A 270 19.64 2.99 -27.60
N THR A 271 18.30 3.08 -27.58
CA THR A 271 17.59 4.37 -27.46
C THR A 271 17.41 4.80 -26.00
N LEU A 272 17.24 3.83 -25.09
CA LEU A 272 16.99 4.08 -23.67
C LEU A 272 18.28 4.12 -22.84
N GLN A 273 19.36 3.49 -23.29
CA GLN A 273 20.63 3.44 -22.57
C GLN A 273 21.25 4.82 -22.29
N PRO A 274 21.22 5.80 -23.23
CA PRO A 274 21.71 7.15 -22.93
C PRO A 274 20.95 7.85 -21.79
N LEU A 275 19.66 7.57 -21.60
CA LEU A 275 18.87 8.07 -20.47
C LEU A 275 19.22 7.33 -19.17
N ILE A 276 19.48 6.03 -19.24
CA ILE A 276 19.89 5.20 -18.10
C ILE A 276 21.30 5.59 -17.63
N ASP A 277 22.25 5.74 -18.56
CA ASP A 277 23.64 6.09 -18.28
C ASP A 277 23.77 7.51 -17.69
N ARG A 278 22.82 8.40 -18.02
CA ARG A 278 22.74 9.77 -17.47
C ARG A 278 21.72 9.91 -16.34
N LYS A 279 21.24 8.81 -15.75
CA LYS A 279 20.28 8.83 -14.62
C LYS A 279 20.74 9.72 -13.47
N ALA A 280 22.03 9.77 -13.18
CA ALA A 280 22.58 10.65 -12.14
C ALA A 280 22.39 12.15 -12.48
N GLN A 281 22.60 12.54 -13.74
CA GLN A 281 22.40 13.91 -14.22
C GLN A 281 20.91 14.27 -14.28
N LEU A 282 20.06 13.32 -14.70
CA LEU A 282 18.61 13.49 -14.70
C LEU A 282 18.06 13.65 -13.27
N ASN A 283 18.54 12.84 -12.33
CA ASN A 283 18.15 12.95 -10.92
C ASN A 283 18.64 14.27 -10.30
N ASP A 284 19.87 14.69 -10.59
CA ASP A 284 20.40 15.98 -10.14
C ASP A 284 19.57 17.15 -10.71
N LEU A 285 19.18 17.09 -11.98
CA LEU A 285 18.27 18.06 -12.59
C LEU A 285 16.91 18.05 -11.90
N LEU A 286 16.29 16.88 -11.70
CA LEU A 286 14.98 16.76 -11.06
C LEU A 286 14.98 17.22 -9.59
N ILE A 287 16.08 17.04 -8.86
CA ILE A 287 16.24 17.54 -7.50
C ILE A 287 16.42 19.06 -7.49
N LYS A 288 17.18 19.62 -8.42
CA LYS A 288 17.47 21.08 -8.48
C LYS A 288 16.34 21.90 -9.12
N LEU A 289 15.55 21.28 -9.98
CA LEU A 289 14.49 21.95 -10.75
C LEU A 289 13.44 22.64 -9.86
N PRO A 290 12.89 22.02 -8.79
CA PRO A 290 11.94 22.69 -7.91
C PRO A 290 12.51 23.94 -7.25
N ASP A 291 13.77 23.91 -6.83
CA ASP A 291 14.40 25.06 -6.19
C ASP A 291 14.75 26.16 -7.20
N ALA A 292 15.17 25.80 -8.41
CA ALA A 292 15.31 26.76 -9.51
C ALA A 292 13.97 27.42 -9.86
N LEU A 293 12.89 26.65 -9.94
CA LEU A 293 11.53 27.16 -10.17
C LEU A 293 11.04 28.04 -9.02
N LYS A 294 11.39 27.72 -7.75
CA LYS A 294 11.11 28.60 -6.61
C LYS A 294 11.91 29.90 -6.67
N ILE A 295 13.17 29.87 -7.12
CA ILE A 295 13.99 31.08 -7.29
C ILE A 295 13.37 31.96 -8.37
N VAL A 296 13.03 31.39 -9.52
CA VAL A 296 12.35 32.11 -10.62
C VAL A 296 10.98 32.62 -10.18
N GLY A 297 10.20 31.80 -9.46
CA GLY A 297 8.90 32.17 -8.91
C GLY A 297 8.98 33.24 -7.82
N ARG A 298 10.04 33.30 -7.03
CA ARG A 298 10.29 34.39 -6.07
C ARG A 298 10.81 35.66 -6.76
N ALA A 299 11.62 35.50 -7.80
CA ALA A 299 12.15 36.61 -8.58
C ALA A 299 11.06 37.29 -9.44
N GLY A 300 10.12 36.52 -9.99
CA GLY A 300 9.07 37.01 -10.88
C GLY A 300 7.68 37.10 -10.24
N GLY A 301 7.35 36.29 -9.24
CA GLY A 301 5.98 36.10 -8.77
C GLY A 301 5.51 37.00 -7.62
N ILE A 302 6.40 37.81 -7.01
CA ILE A 302 6.02 38.66 -5.87
C ILE A 302 5.41 40.00 -6.34
N TYR A 303 5.67 40.43 -7.57
CA TYR A 303 5.24 41.76 -8.07
C TYR A 303 4.48 41.77 -9.41
N GLY A 304 4.26 40.61 -10.07
CA GLY A 304 3.48 40.52 -11.31
C GLY A 304 4.33 40.20 -12.55
N ASP A 305 4.21 40.99 -13.61
CA ASP A 305 4.80 40.77 -14.94
C ASP A 305 6.21 41.34 -15.11
N PHE A 306 6.81 41.88 -14.04
CA PHE A 306 8.15 42.46 -14.07
C PHE A 306 9.05 41.93 -12.95
N PHE A 307 10.35 41.82 -13.25
CA PHE A 307 11.37 41.38 -12.30
C PHE A 307 12.07 42.59 -11.67
N ASN A 308 12.12 42.64 -10.34
CA ASN A 308 12.86 43.66 -9.59
C ASN A 308 14.24 43.12 -9.20
N PHE A 309 15.26 43.45 -9.99
CA PHE A 309 16.65 43.15 -9.64
C PHE A 309 17.32 44.36 -8.98
N TYR A 310 17.98 44.15 -7.85
CA TYR A 310 18.84 45.16 -7.20
C TYR A 310 20.30 44.72 -7.34
N LEU A 311 21.10 45.54 -8.01
CA LEU A 311 22.48 45.20 -8.35
C LEU A 311 23.42 45.47 -7.17
N CYS A 312 23.85 44.40 -6.49
CA CYS A 312 24.76 44.49 -5.36
C CYS A 312 26.24 44.54 -5.76
N ASP A 313 26.65 43.66 -6.68
CA ASP A 313 27.99 43.66 -7.27
C ASP A 313 27.96 43.15 -8.71
N ILE A 314 29.00 43.50 -9.46
CA ILE A 314 29.35 42.87 -10.72
C ILE A 314 30.82 42.52 -10.65
N SER A 315 31.13 41.25 -10.85
CA SER A 315 32.50 40.77 -10.97
C SER A 315 32.69 40.01 -12.27
N LEU A 316 33.80 40.27 -12.96
CA LEU A 316 34.25 39.57 -14.14
C LEU A 316 35.35 38.61 -13.74
N GLN A 317 35.15 37.32 -13.98
CA GLN A 317 36.24 36.35 -13.91
C GLN A 317 36.88 36.25 -15.29
N LEU A 318 38.12 36.70 -15.36
CA LEU A 318 38.94 36.62 -16.57
C LEU A 318 40.00 35.56 -16.35
N ASN A 319 40.08 34.61 -17.27
CA ASN A 319 41.19 33.67 -17.32
C ASN A 319 42.47 34.43 -17.67
N GLY A 320 43.59 34.07 -17.04
CA GLY A 320 44.88 34.63 -17.42
C GLY A 320 45.17 34.43 -18.91
N LEU A 321 45.89 35.37 -19.53
CA LEU A 321 46.25 35.33 -20.96
C LEU A 321 47.16 34.13 -21.35
N GLN A 322 47.54 33.28 -20.38
CA GLN A 322 48.34 32.08 -20.56
C GLN A 322 47.51 30.85 -20.15
N PRO A 323 47.55 29.75 -20.92
CA PRO A 323 46.87 28.51 -20.55
C PRO A 323 47.29 28.03 -19.15
N GLY A 324 46.33 27.89 -18.23
CA GLY A 324 46.58 27.46 -16.85
C GLY A 324 46.94 28.58 -15.85
N GLY A 325 46.90 29.85 -16.26
CA GLY A 325 47.13 30.99 -15.35
C GLY A 325 46.01 31.16 -14.31
N PRO A 326 46.27 31.87 -13.19
CA PRO A 326 45.28 32.07 -12.14
C PRO A 326 44.08 32.87 -12.67
N VAL A 327 42.87 32.39 -12.37
CA VAL A 327 41.62 33.12 -12.67
C VAL A 327 41.64 34.42 -11.87
N ARG A 328 41.54 35.55 -12.57
CA ARG A 328 41.49 36.87 -11.93
C ARG A 328 40.05 37.36 -11.91
N THR A 329 39.53 37.58 -10.72
CA THR A 329 38.24 38.22 -10.51
C THR A 329 38.44 39.73 -10.44
N VAL A 330 37.91 40.46 -11.42
CA VAL A 330 37.89 41.92 -11.46
C VAL A 330 36.50 42.38 -11.08
N ASN A 331 36.36 43.05 -9.94
CA ASN A 331 35.08 43.64 -9.54
C ASN A 331 34.87 44.95 -10.31
N ILE A 332 33.82 45.01 -11.12
CA ILE A 332 33.44 46.22 -11.89
C ILE A 332 32.73 47.22 -10.98
N THR A 333 31.79 46.74 -10.16
CA THR A 333 31.07 47.56 -9.19
C THR A 333 30.70 46.72 -7.98
N LYS A 334 30.69 47.33 -6.80
CA LYS A 334 30.27 46.71 -5.55
C LYS A 334 29.69 47.77 -4.65
N GLN A 335 28.49 47.55 -4.14
CA GLN A 335 27.85 48.45 -3.17
C GLN A 335 28.30 48.05 -1.75
N PRO A 336 29.07 48.89 -1.05
CA PRO A 336 29.67 48.53 0.24
C PRO A 336 28.73 48.73 1.44
N SER A 337 27.54 49.30 1.25
CA SER A 337 26.60 49.65 2.32
C SER A 337 25.13 49.41 1.94
N GLY A 338 24.24 49.32 2.93
CA GLY A 338 22.80 49.11 2.72
C GLY A 338 22.44 47.63 2.51
N ARG A 339 21.50 47.34 1.59
CA ARG A 339 20.91 46.00 1.37
C ARG A 339 21.91 44.90 1.00
N CYS A 340 23.11 45.27 0.54
CA CYS A 340 24.14 44.38 0.04
C CYS A 340 25.32 44.20 1.01
N THR A 341 25.19 44.71 2.24
CA THR A 341 26.21 44.56 3.28
C THR A 341 26.19 43.10 3.76
N ALA A 342 27.33 42.42 3.74
CA ALA A 342 27.45 41.06 4.27
C ALA A 342 27.14 41.08 5.78
N GLN A 343 26.20 40.25 6.23
CA GLN A 343 25.95 39.99 7.65
C GLN A 343 26.91 38.91 8.17
#